data_AF-A0A7S2MTI2-F1
#
_entry.id   AF-A0A7S2MTI2-F1
#
_cell.length_a   1.000
_cell.length_b   1.000
_cell.length_c   1.000
_cell.angle_alpha   90.00
_cell.angle_beta   90.00
_cell.angle_gamma   90.00
#
_symmetry.space_group_name_H-M   'P 1'
#
loop_
_entity.id
_entity.type
_entity.pdbx_description
1 polymer ?
#
loop_
_entity_poly.entity_id
_entity_poly.type
_entity_poly.pdbx_seq_one_letter_code
_entity_poly.pdbx_strand_id
1 'polypeptide(L)'
;GKSGCWNAGWGPCGKGGAKDQQDVSSEEQQRKQAYQQQMQQQEEERQAAAKKEAERRKEEMEKRQKEAEEEKQRREEERRKRQEEEEKRRQESSSALVVRKVIQRLRLATAENFEDLRAELERTQTEQLEKMGAQAEKVLQEAEKAMLAAQEKVDQAIAKRQADEQQRLEDEEKRKEDEARIERLAQEASKQVQEAEGSVVAAEADAARPLREAEAAGAPQGVLEAATAAEGQCE
;
A
#
# COMPACT_ATOMS: atom_id res chain seq x y z
N GLY A 1 -34.74 -57.83 -42.99
CA GLY A 1 -36.21 -57.95 -43.11
C GLY A 1 -36.66 -57.19 -44.34
N LYS A 2 -37.65 -57.75 -45.06
CA LYS A 2 -38.15 -57.41 -46.42
C LYS A 2 -37.32 -58.02 -47.56
N SER A 3 -37.60 -59.21 -48.10
CA SER A 3 -38.82 -59.81 -48.69
C SER A 3 -39.27 -59.12 -49.97
N GLY A 4 -39.20 -59.82 -51.11
CA GLY A 4 -40.03 -59.50 -52.28
C GLY A 4 -39.54 -60.02 -53.64
N CYS A 5 -40.08 -61.17 -54.04
CA CYS A 5 -40.62 -61.50 -55.37
C CYS A 5 -39.64 -61.54 -56.57
N TRP A 6 -39.21 -62.71 -57.07
CA TRP A 6 -39.96 -63.65 -57.93
C TRP A 6 -40.80 -62.95 -59.01
N ASN A 7 -40.29 -62.90 -60.25
CA ASN A 7 -41.16 -62.90 -61.42
C ASN A 7 -40.57 -63.76 -62.54
N ALA A 8 -41.29 -64.85 -62.83
CA ALA A 8 -41.02 -65.81 -63.87
C ALA A 8 -41.66 -65.31 -65.18
N GLY A 9 -40.86 -65.24 -66.24
CA GLY A 9 -41.34 -64.96 -67.59
C GLY A 9 -40.72 -65.94 -68.56
N TRP A 10 -41.46 -67.00 -68.88
CA TRP A 10 -41.15 -67.95 -69.95
C TRP A 10 -41.51 -67.31 -71.29
N GLY A 11 -40.60 -67.38 -72.26
CA GLY A 11 -40.79 -66.87 -73.62
C GLY A 11 -39.91 -67.62 -74.64
N PRO A 12 -40.29 -67.63 -75.92
CA PRO A 12 -40.32 -68.84 -76.76
C PRO A 12 -39.00 -69.26 -77.43
N CYS A 13 -38.89 -70.57 -77.61
CA CYS A 13 -37.88 -71.27 -78.39
C CYS A 13 -38.05 -70.98 -79.90
N GLY A 14 -37.17 -70.15 -80.45
CA GLY A 14 -37.04 -69.90 -81.89
C GLY A 14 -35.91 -70.77 -82.48
N LYS A 15 -36.28 -71.75 -83.30
CA LYS A 15 -35.38 -72.50 -84.18
C LYS A 15 -35.08 -71.66 -85.43
N GLY A 16 -33.81 -71.37 -85.72
CA GLY A 16 -33.43 -70.77 -87.01
C GLY A 16 -31.92 -70.61 -87.19
N GLY A 17 -31.42 -71.05 -88.35
CA GLY A 17 -30.22 -70.46 -88.98
C GLY A 17 -28.87 -71.09 -88.63
N ALA A 18 -28.57 -72.26 -89.18
CA ALA A 18 -27.21 -72.80 -89.26
C ALA A 18 -26.72 -72.69 -90.72
N LYS A 19 -26.19 -71.53 -91.13
CA LYS A 19 -25.45 -71.30 -92.39
C LYS A 19 -24.96 -69.83 -92.50
N ASP A 20 -24.14 -69.38 -91.54
CA ASP A 20 -23.38 -68.11 -91.62
C ASP A 20 -22.23 -68.12 -90.57
N GLN A 21 -21.41 -69.17 -90.60
CA GLN A 21 -20.50 -69.49 -89.49
C GLN A 21 -19.07 -68.95 -89.65
N GLN A 22 -18.73 -68.37 -90.81
CA GLN A 22 -17.37 -67.90 -91.09
C GLN A 22 -17.17 -66.37 -91.01
N ASP A 23 -18.21 -65.55 -91.21
CA ASP A 23 -18.09 -64.08 -91.02
C ASP A 23 -18.26 -63.63 -89.57
N VAL A 24 -18.98 -64.39 -88.73
CA VAL A 24 -19.22 -64.07 -87.31
C VAL A 24 -17.92 -64.08 -86.47
N SER A 25 -16.90 -64.84 -86.88
CA SER A 25 -15.63 -64.94 -86.15
C SER A 25 -14.76 -63.69 -86.27
N SER A 26 -14.84 -62.94 -87.38
CA SER A 26 -14.05 -61.72 -87.58
C SER A 26 -14.64 -60.53 -86.81
N GLU A 27 -15.98 -60.38 -86.84
CA GLU A 27 -16.68 -59.35 -86.06
C GLU A 27 -16.54 -59.56 -84.54
N GLU A 28 -16.55 -60.81 -84.06
CA GLU A 28 -16.34 -61.10 -82.65
C GLU A 28 -14.94 -60.72 -82.18
N GLN A 29 -13.92 -60.93 -83.02
CA GLN A 29 -12.54 -60.54 -82.73
C GLN A 29 -12.37 -59.01 -82.71
N GLN A 30 -13.00 -58.30 -83.63
CA GLN A 30 -13.04 -56.82 -83.62
C GLN A 30 -13.79 -56.27 -82.40
N ARG A 31 -14.92 -56.88 -82.00
CA ARG A 31 -15.66 -56.50 -80.78
C ARG A 31 -14.82 -56.71 -79.51
N LYS A 32 -14.05 -57.81 -79.43
CA LYS A 32 -13.13 -58.05 -78.30
C LYS A 32 -12.02 -57.01 -78.22
N GLN A 33 -11.43 -56.62 -79.36
CA GLN A 33 -10.41 -55.56 -79.39
C GLN A 33 -10.98 -54.19 -79.02
N ALA A 34 -12.15 -53.81 -79.56
CA ALA A 34 -12.81 -52.56 -79.20
C ALA A 34 -13.18 -52.51 -77.71
N TYR A 35 -13.66 -53.63 -77.14
CA TYR A 35 -13.95 -53.73 -75.71
C TYR A 35 -12.69 -53.60 -74.84
N GLN A 36 -11.59 -54.24 -75.23
CA GLN A 36 -10.31 -54.09 -74.53
C GLN A 36 -9.80 -52.64 -74.57
N GLN A 37 -9.89 -51.98 -75.73
CA GLN A 37 -9.52 -50.57 -75.86
C GLN A 37 -10.42 -49.67 -75.00
N GLN A 38 -11.73 -49.91 -74.97
CA GLN A 38 -12.67 -49.17 -74.13
C GLN A 38 -12.39 -49.34 -72.63
N MET A 39 -12.04 -50.56 -72.20
CA MET A 39 -11.65 -50.83 -70.82
C MET A 39 -10.34 -50.11 -70.44
N GLN A 40 -9.35 -50.12 -71.33
CA GLN A 40 -8.08 -49.40 -71.10
C GLN A 40 -8.31 -47.88 -70.98
N GLN A 41 -9.11 -47.29 -71.87
CA GLN A 41 -9.46 -45.87 -71.80
C GLN A 41 -10.18 -45.53 -70.49
N GLN A 42 -11.14 -46.36 -70.06
CA GLN A 42 -11.84 -46.14 -68.80
C GLN A 42 -10.90 -46.25 -67.59
N GLU A 43 -9.92 -47.15 -67.62
CA GLU A 43 -8.94 -47.28 -66.56
C GLU A 43 -7.99 -46.07 -66.51
N GLU A 44 -7.50 -45.61 -67.66
CA GLU A 44 -6.67 -44.40 -67.76
C GLU A 44 -7.41 -43.15 -67.25
N GLU A 45 -8.68 -42.98 -67.62
CA GLU A 45 -9.52 -41.87 -67.13
C GLU A 45 -9.70 -41.93 -65.61
N ARG A 46 -9.94 -43.13 -65.04
CA ARG A 46 -10.06 -43.32 -63.58
C ARG A 46 -8.74 -43.01 -62.87
N GLN A 47 -7.61 -43.46 -63.42
CA GLN A 47 -6.29 -43.18 -62.87
C GLN A 47 -5.97 -41.68 -62.94
N ALA A 48 -6.31 -41.00 -64.04
CA ALA A 48 -6.13 -39.56 -64.18
C ALA A 48 -7.00 -38.76 -63.20
N ALA A 49 -8.28 -39.14 -63.05
CA ALA A 49 -9.19 -38.53 -62.09
C ALA A 49 -8.70 -38.72 -60.64
N ALA A 50 -8.27 -39.93 -60.28
CA ALA A 50 -7.72 -40.22 -58.96
C ALA A 50 -6.44 -39.42 -58.66
N LYS A 51 -5.53 -39.29 -59.64
CA LYS A 51 -4.32 -38.47 -59.50
C LYS A 51 -4.66 -36.99 -59.28
N LYS A 52 -5.60 -36.44 -60.05
CA LYS A 52 -6.05 -35.05 -59.93
C LYS A 52 -6.75 -34.78 -58.59
N GLU A 53 -7.54 -35.72 -58.09
CA GLU A 53 -8.17 -35.61 -56.77
C GLU A 53 -7.13 -35.69 -55.64
N ALA A 54 -6.15 -36.59 -55.76
CA ALA A 54 -5.06 -36.70 -54.79
C ALA A 54 -4.19 -35.44 -54.74
N GLU A 55 -3.90 -34.81 -55.88
CA GLU A 55 -3.17 -33.55 -55.97
C GLU A 55 -3.95 -32.40 -55.31
N ARG A 56 -5.25 -32.25 -55.63
CA ARG A 56 -6.12 -31.25 -54.98
C ARG A 56 -6.18 -31.43 -53.46
N ARG A 57 -6.26 -32.67 -52.97
CA ARG A 57 -6.24 -32.95 -51.53
C ARG A 57 -4.91 -32.58 -50.88
N LYS A 58 -3.78 -32.80 -51.56
CA LYS A 58 -2.46 -32.39 -51.06
C LYS A 58 -2.34 -30.87 -50.98
N GLU A 59 -2.75 -30.16 -52.03
CA GLU A 59 -2.74 -28.68 -52.05
C GLU A 59 -3.65 -28.10 -50.96
N GLU A 60 -4.84 -28.66 -50.74
CA GLU A 60 -5.74 -28.22 -49.67
C GLU A 60 -5.15 -28.47 -48.27
N MET A 61 -4.54 -29.64 -48.05
CA MET A 61 -3.87 -29.94 -46.79
C MET A 61 -2.66 -29.03 -46.55
N GLU A 62 -1.85 -28.76 -47.58
CA GLU A 62 -0.71 -27.86 -47.48
C GLU A 62 -1.16 -26.43 -47.22
N LYS A 63 -2.20 -25.94 -47.90
CA LYS A 63 -2.78 -24.62 -47.65
C LYS A 63 -3.32 -24.52 -46.23
N ARG A 64 -4.03 -25.53 -45.75
CA ARG A 64 -4.56 -25.58 -44.38
C ARG A 64 -3.45 -25.65 -43.33
N GLN A 65 -2.35 -26.35 -43.62
CA GLN A 65 -1.17 -26.38 -42.76
C GLN A 65 -0.49 -25.01 -42.69
N LYS A 66 -0.31 -24.33 -43.83
CA LYS A 66 0.25 -22.97 -43.88
C LYS A 66 -0.61 -21.97 -43.12
N GLU A 67 -1.92 -21.97 -43.36
CA GLU A 67 -2.86 -21.09 -42.64
C GLU A 67 -2.85 -21.35 -41.13
N ALA A 68 -2.80 -22.61 -40.70
CA ALA A 68 -2.73 -22.98 -39.28
C ALA A 68 -1.39 -22.59 -38.62
N GLU A 69 -0.28 -22.69 -39.36
CA GLU A 69 1.04 -22.27 -38.87
C GLU A 69 1.13 -20.74 -38.76
N GLU A 70 0.67 -20.00 -39.76
CA GLU A 70 0.60 -18.54 -39.73
C GLU A 70 -0.31 -18.03 -38.60
N GLU A 71 -1.48 -18.66 -38.40
CA GLU A 71 -2.37 -18.31 -37.30
C GLU A 71 -1.72 -18.59 -35.93
N LYS A 72 -1.01 -19.71 -35.79
CA LYS A 72 -0.28 -20.04 -34.57
C LYS A 72 0.84 -19.04 -34.29
N GLN A 73 1.62 -18.67 -35.30
CA GLN A 73 2.67 -17.65 -35.19
C GLN A 73 2.08 -16.29 -34.77
N ARG A 74 0.99 -15.84 -35.40
CA ARG A 74 0.30 -14.60 -35.01
C ARG A 74 -0.17 -14.62 -33.55
N ARG A 75 -0.74 -15.74 -33.09
CA ARG A 75 -1.18 -15.91 -31.69
C ARG A 75 -0.02 -15.90 -30.69
N GLU A 76 1.11 -16.50 -31.05
CA GLU A 76 2.32 -16.51 -30.21
C GLU A 76 2.95 -15.12 -30.12
N GLU A 77 3.01 -14.36 -31.22
CA GLU A 77 3.51 -12.97 -31.23
C GLU A 77 2.62 -12.02 -30.41
N GLU A 78 1.29 -12.11 -30.56
CA GLU A 78 0.36 -11.30 -29.76
C GLU A 78 0.48 -11.62 -28.26
N ARG A 79 0.56 -12.91 -27.92
CA ARG A 79 0.76 -13.35 -26.52
C ARG A 79 2.09 -12.85 -25.97
N ARG A 80 3.17 -12.91 -26.76
CA ARG A 80 4.48 -12.41 -26.36
C ARG A 80 4.45 -10.90 -26.13
N LYS A 81 3.88 -10.12 -27.05
CA LYS A 81 3.73 -8.66 -26.89
C LYS A 81 2.93 -8.30 -25.64
N ARG A 82 1.83 -9.02 -25.38
CA ARG A 82 1.01 -8.83 -24.18
C ARG A 82 1.77 -9.13 -22.88
N GLN A 83 2.61 -10.19 -22.88
CA GLN A 83 3.45 -10.53 -21.74
C GLN A 83 4.52 -9.46 -21.47
N GLU A 84 5.19 -8.97 -22.51
CA GLU A 84 6.20 -7.91 -22.39
C GLU A 84 5.59 -6.60 -21.86
N GLU A 85 4.38 -6.22 -22.30
CA GLU A 85 3.67 -5.05 -21.78
C GLU A 85 3.23 -5.22 -20.32
N GLU A 86 2.74 -6.41 -19.94
CA GLU A 86 2.37 -6.69 -18.54
C GLU A 86 3.58 -6.70 -17.62
N GLU A 87 4.71 -7.27 -18.06
CA GLU A 87 5.95 -7.27 -17.30
C GLU A 87 6.47 -5.85 -17.08
N LYS A 88 6.44 -4.99 -18.10
CA LYS A 88 6.76 -3.56 -17.95
C LYS A 88 5.86 -2.88 -16.92
N ARG A 89 4.55 -3.09 -17.00
CA ARG A 89 3.60 -2.53 -16.00
C ARG A 89 3.86 -3.02 -14.58
N ARG A 90 4.26 -4.29 -14.42
CA ARG A 90 4.64 -4.86 -13.11
C ARG A 90 5.93 -4.23 -12.60
N GLN A 91 6.93 -4.05 -13.46
CA GLN A 91 8.19 -3.38 -13.11
C GLN A 91 7.95 -1.93 -12.69
N GLU A 92 7.16 -1.17 -13.45
CA GLU A 92 6.76 0.21 -13.11
C GLU A 92 6.07 0.28 -11.75
N SER A 93 5.09 -0.59 -11.52
CA SER A 93 4.33 -0.63 -10.26
C SER A 93 5.21 -1.04 -9.08
N SER A 94 6.12 -2.00 -9.27
CA SER A 94 7.05 -2.43 -8.22
C SER A 94 8.02 -1.33 -7.82
N SER A 95 8.55 -0.58 -8.80
CA SER A 95 9.48 0.53 -8.58
C SER A 95 8.77 1.69 -7.85
N ALA A 96 7.54 2.00 -8.24
CA ALA A 96 6.70 2.99 -7.58
C ALA A 96 6.40 2.63 -6.11
N LEU A 97 6.16 1.34 -5.81
CA LEU A 97 5.94 0.87 -4.43
C LEU A 97 7.15 1.08 -3.53
N VAL A 98 8.37 0.94 -4.05
CA VAL A 98 9.60 1.19 -3.28
C VAL A 98 9.64 2.65 -2.83
N VAL A 99 9.44 3.60 -3.74
CA VAL A 99 9.40 5.04 -3.43
C VAL A 99 8.27 5.36 -2.44
N ARG A 100 7.06 4.80 -2.65
CA ARG A 100 5.92 4.99 -1.74
C ARG A 100 6.19 4.53 -0.31
N LYS A 101 6.97 3.47 -0.10
CA LYS A 101 7.38 3.04 1.24
C LYS A 101 8.27 4.08 1.92
N VAL A 102 9.18 4.74 1.20
CA VAL A 102 9.99 5.83 1.75
C VAL A 102 9.11 7.04 2.08
N ILE A 103 8.18 7.40 1.18
CA ILE A 103 7.18 8.46 1.42
C ILE A 103 6.37 8.21 2.68
N GLN A 104 5.92 6.97 2.90
CA GLN A 104 5.17 6.60 4.11
C GLN A 104 6.02 6.76 5.39
N ARG A 105 7.30 6.36 5.36
CA ARG A 105 8.22 6.58 6.48
C ARG A 105 8.46 8.07 6.73
N LEU A 106 8.63 8.87 5.68
CA LEU A 106 8.83 10.32 5.77
C LEU A 106 7.64 11.03 6.45
N ARG A 107 6.39 10.58 6.22
CA ARG A 107 5.20 11.15 6.90
C ARG A 107 5.18 10.96 8.42
N LEU A 108 5.93 9.97 8.91
CA LEU A 108 6.12 9.65 10.33
C LEU A 108 7.48 10.14 10.84
N ALA A 109 8.18 10.99 10.08
CA ALA A 109 9.46 11.53 10.48
C ALA A 109 9.34 12.40 11.74
N THR A 110 10.42 12.41 12.49
CA THR A 110 10.70 13.24 13.67
C THR A 110 11.83 14.20 13.30
N ALA A 111 12.03 15.25 14.10
CA ALA A 111 13.07 16.25 13.82
C ALA A 111 14.49 15.66 13.67
N GLU A 112 14.77 14.53 14.34
CA GLU A 112 16.08 13.88 14.34
C GLU A 112 16.36 13.05 13.09
N ASN A 113 15.32 12.48 12.45
CA ASN A 113 15.47 11.56 11.32
C ASN A 113 14.94 12.12 9.99
N PHE A 114 14.41 13.34 9.99
CA PHE A 114 13.80 13.96 8.81
C PHE A 114 14.81 14.14 7.66
N GLU A 115 16.01 14.66 7.96
CA GLU A 115 17.05 14.88 6.95
C GLU A 115 17.54 13.57 6.32
N ASP A 116 17.73 12.52 7.12
CA ASP A 116 18.13 11.20 6.62
C ASP A 116 17.06 10.60 5.69
N LEU A 117 15.78 10.68 6.07
CA LEU A 117 14.67 10.18 5.26
C LEU A 117 14.46 11.00 3.99
N ARG A 118 14.74 12.30 4.01
CA ARG A 118 14.72 13.17 2.83
C ARG A 118 15.81 12.76 1.85
N ALA A 119 17.05 12.59 2.32
CA ALA A 119 18.15 12.12 1.48
C ALA A 119 17.88 10.70 0.92
N GLU A 120 17.30 9.80 1.72
CA GLU A 120 16.89 8.46 1.27
C GLU A 120 15.83 8.55 0.16
N LEU A 121 14.85 9.46 0.30
CA LEU A 121 13.79 9.67 -0.70
C LEU A 121 14.36 10.20 -2.01
N GLU A 122 15.21 11.24 -1.96
CA GLU A 122 15.86 11.81 -3.14
C GLU A 122 16.69 10.75 -3.89
N ARG A 123 17.51 9.99 -3.16
CA ARG A 123 18.30 8.89 -3.72
C ARG A 123 17.41 7.82 -4.37
N THR A 124 16.37 7.37 -3.66
CA THR A 124 15.47 6.33 -4.16
C THR A 124 14.68 6.81 -5.39
N GLN A 125 14.30 8.08 -5.43
CA GLN A 125 13.67 8.68 -6.60
C GLN A 125 14.62 8.65 -7.80
N THR A 126 15.87 9.12 -7.65
CA THR A 126 16.85 9.09 -8.75
C THR A 126 17.08 7.67 -9.27
N GLU A 127 17.19 6.67 -8.37
CA GLU A 127 17.43 5.27 -8.75
C GLU A 127 16.23 4.60 -9.44
N GLN A 128 14.99 5.02 -9.13
CA GLN A 128 13.76 4.39 -9.64
C GLN A 128 13.03 5.21 -10.71
N LEU A 129 13.46 6.45 -10.98
CA LEU A 129 12.76 7.39 -11.87
C LEU A 129 12.50 6.80 -13.26
N GLU A 130 13.54 6.23 -13.87
CA GLU A 130 13.46 5.64 -15.22
C GLU A 130 12.57 4.39 -15.26
N LYS A 131 12.53 3.62 -14.17
CA LYS A 131 11.79 2.35 -14.09
C LYS A 131 10.30 2.55 -13.83
N MET A 132 9.90 3.69 -13.29
CA MET A 132 8.50 3.97 -12.93
C MET A 132 7.61 4.34 -14.12
N GLY A 133 8.19 4.77 -15.24
CA GLY A 133 7.46 5.07 -16.48
C GLY A 133 6.26 6.01 -16.24
N ALA A 134 5.06 5.55 -16.59
CA ALA A 134 3.83 6.34 -16.46
C ALA A 134 3.42 6.67 -15.01
N GLN A 135 3.98 5.99 -14.00
CA GLN A 135 3.68 6.26 -12.59
C GLN A 135 4.56 7.35 -11.96
N ALA A 136 5.63 7.77 -12.64
CA ALA A 136 6.61 8.72 -12.12
C ALA A 136 5.98 10.04 -11.63
N GLU A 137 5.20 10.70 -12.49
CA GLU A 137 4.62 12.02 -12.18
C GLU A 137 3.73 12.00 -10.93
N LYS A 138 2.85 10.98 -10.80
CA LYS A 138 1.95 10.87 -9.65
C LYS A 138 2.71 10.65 -8.34
N VAL A 139 3.74 9.80 -8.36
CA VAL A 139 4.54 9.51 -7.17
C VAL A 139 5.43 10.70 -6.79
N LEU A 140 5.93 11.47 -7.76
CA LEU A 140 6.65 12.72 -7.49
C LEU A 140 5.76 13.76 -6.80
N GLN A 141 4.52 13.92 -7.25
CA GLN A 141 3.54 14.79 -6.57
C GLN A 141 3.19 14.29 -5.15
N GLU A 142 3.06 12.97 -4.97
CA GLU A 142 2.86 12.37 -3.63
C GLU A 142 4.04 12.65 -2.70
N ALA A 143 5.26 12.60 -3.24
CA ALA A 143 6.50 12.86 -2.51
C ALA A 143 6.63 14.32 -2.09
N GLU A 144 6.38 15.27 -3.01
CA GLU A 144 6.41 16.70 -2.72
C GLU A 144 5.43 17.07 -1.61
N LYS A 145 4.18 16.61 -1.71
CA LYS A 145 3.18 16.80 -0.66
C LYS A 145 3.60 16.21 0.68
N ALA A 146 4.24 15.04 0.66
CA ALA A 146 4.71 14.39 1.87
C ALA A 146 5.90 15.13 2.51
N MET A 147 6.82 15.67 1.70
CA MET A 147 7.94 16.50 2.18
C MET A 147 7.41 17.76 2.86
N LEU A 148 6.49 18.48 2.23
CA LEU A 148 5.89 19.69 2.82
C LEU A 148 5.17 19.38 4.14
N ALA A 149 4.34 18.32 4.18
CA ALA A 149 3.63 17.94 5.39
C ALA A 149 4.56 17.44 6.50
N ALA A 150 5.67 16.77 6.17
CA ALA A 150 6.65 16.34 7.14
C ALA A 150 7.47 17.51 7.69
N GLN A 151 7.87 18.46 6.82
CA GLN A 151 8.55 19.70 7.22
C GLN A 151 7.68 20.49 8.20
N GLU A 152 6.41 20.72 7.87
CA GLU A 152 5.48 21.45 8.74
C GLU A 152 5.36 20.80 10.13
N LYS A 153 5.27 19.46 10.19
CA LYS A 153 5.23 18.73 11.47
C LYS A 153 6.52 18.87 12.27
N VAL A 154 7.67 18.82 11.61
CA VAL A 154 8.99 18.99 12.24
C VAL A 154 9.10 20.40 12.80
N ASP A 155 8.73 21.42 12.02
CA ASP A 155 8.75 22.82 12.43
C ASP A 155 7.84 23.05 13.64
N GLN A 156 6.61 22.50 13.63
CA GLN A 156 5.69 22.56 14.76
C GLN A 156 6.26 21.86 16.01
N ALA A 157 6.92 20.71 15.84
CA ALA A 157 7.52 19.97 16.96
C ALA A 157 8.70 20.74 17.56
N ILE A 158 9.54 21.39 16.74
CA ILE A 158 10.66 22.22 17.18
C ILE A 158 10.13 23.47 17.89
N ALA A 159 9.17 24.19 17.28
CA ALA A 159 8.57 25.38 17.88
C ALA A 159 7.91 25.07 19.23
N LYS A 160 7.22 23.93 19.35
CA LYS A 160 6.64 23.48 20.62
C LYS A 160 7.71 23.16 21.66
N ARG A 161 8.78 22.43 21.30
CA ARG A 161 9.89 22.14 22.22
C ARG A 161 10.54 23.41 22.74
N GLN A 162 10.74 24.41 21.87
CA GLN A 162 11.31 25.70 22.25
C GLN A 162 10.36 26.49 23.17
N ALA A 163 9.06 26.49 22.90
CA ALA A 163 8.07 27.15 23.75
C ALA A 163 7.96 26.48 25.13
N ASP A 164 7.92 25.15 25.19
CA ASP A 164 7.87 24.39 26.44
C ASP A 164 9.15 24.61 27.27
N GLU A 165 10.31 24.71 26.63
CA GLU A 165 11.59 25.01 27.30
C GLU A 165 11.64 26.44 27.84
N GLN A 166 11.18 27.43 27.07
CA GLN A 166 11.07 28.82 27.51
C GLN A 166 10.11 28.95 28.69
N GLN A 167 8.93 28.33 28.60
CA GLN A 167 7.96 28.33 29.69
C GLN A 167 8.54 27.70 30.97
N ARG A 168 9.29 26.59 30.84
CA ARG A 168 9.95 25.97 31.99
C ARG A 168 10.96 26.90 32.67
N LEU A 169 11.72 27.66 31.88
CA LEU A 169 12.68 28.65 32.41
C LEU A 169 11.96 29.81 33.10
N GLU A 170 10.92 30.37 32.49
CA GLU A 170 10.12 31.44 33.09
C GLU A 170 9.43 31.01 34.39
N ASP A 171 8.88 29.79 34.43
CA ASP A 171 8.23 29.27 35.64
C ASP A 171 9.26 28.97 36.75
N GLU A 172 10.47 28.54 36.39
CA GLU A 172 11.57 28.37 37.35
C GLU A 172 12.06 29.72 37.90
N GLU A 173 12.14 30.76 37.07
CA GLU A 173 12.48 32.12 37.49
C GLU A 173 11.40 32.71 38.41
N LYS A 174 10.12 32.66 38.00
CA LYS A 174 8.99 33.12 38.83
C LYS A 174 8.95 32.41 40.17
N ARG A 175 9.19 31.10 40.19
CA ARG A 175 9.24 30.33 41.44
C ARG A 175 10.36 30.81 42.36
N LYS A 176 11.56 31.10 41.83
CA LYS A 176 12.67 31.66 42.62
C LYS A 176 12.35 33.05 43.16
N GLU A 177 11.70 33.89 42.35
CA GLU A 177 11.25 35.23 42.79
C GLU A 177 10.21 35.15 43.91
N ASP A 178 9.23 34.25 43.77
CA ASP A 178 8.21 34.03 44.79
C ASP A 178 8.80 33.43 46.08
N GLU A 179 9.72 32.47 45.97
CA GLU A 179 10.44 31.91 47.12
C GLU A 179 11.24 33.01 47.86
N ALA A 180 11.95 33.88 47.13
CA ALA A 180 12.67 35.01 47.72
C ALA A 180 11.73 36.05 48.36
N ARG A 181 10.55 36.28 47.76
CA ARG A 181 9.53 37.18 48.31
C ARG A 181 8.92 36.63 49.60
N ILE A 182 8.61 35.34 49.63
CA ILE A 182 8.10 34.65 50.82
C ILE A 182 9.13 34.68 51.93
N GLU A 183 10.40 34.39 51.62
CA GLU A 183 11.49 34.46 52.60
C GLU A 183 11.62 35.86 53.20
N ARG A 184 11.57 36.91 52.37
CA ARG A 184 11.60 38.30 52.85
C ARG A 184 10.43 38.62 53.79
N LEU A 185 9.21 38.27 53.39
CA LEU A 185 8.01 38.51 54.23
C LEU A 185 8.07 37.72 55.55
N ALA A 186 8.59 36.48 55.52
CA ALA A 186 8.80 35.67 56.72
C ALA A 186 9.83 36.30 57.67
N GLN A 187 10.93 36.84 57.14
CA GLN A 187 11.93 37.55 57.94
C GLN A 187 11.36 38.84 58.55
N GLU A 188 10.59 39.63 57.78
CA GLU A 188 9.92 40.84 58.27
C GLU A 188 8.91 40.51 59.38
N ALA A 189 8.07 39.48 59.19
CA ALA A 189 7.12 39.01 60.20
C ALA A 189 7.82 38.50 61.48
N SER A 190 8.91 37.73 61.33
CA SER A 190 9.69 37.24 62.48
C SER A 190 10.29 38.37 63.30
N LYS A 191 10.74 39.46 62.66
CA LYS A 191 11.25 40.65 63.37
C LYS A 191 10.15 41.35 64.15
N GLN A 192 8.97 41.54 63.54
CA GLN A 192 7.83 42.16 64.21
C GLN A 192 7.35 41.36 65.43
N VAL A 193 7.35 40.03 65.34
CA VAL A 193 7.02 39.16 66.49
C VAL A 193 8.06 39.32 67.60
N GLN A 194 9.36 39.32 67.28
CA GLN A 194 10.41 39.52 68.28
C GLN A 194 10.35 40.90 68.95
N GLU A 195 10.05 41.95 68.18
CA GLU A 195 9.84 43.31 68.71
C GLU A 195 8.62 43.35 69.63
N ALA A 196 7.50 42.74 69.23
CA ALA A 196 6.30 42.64 70.03
C ALA A 196 6.53 41.84 71.32
N GLU A 197 7.14 40.66 71.24
CA GLU A 197 7.52 39.84 72.39
C GLU A 197 8.45 40.61 73.34
N GLY A 198 9.45 41.31 72.80
CA GLY A 198 10.34 42.16 73.59
C GLY A 198 9.59 43.27 74.34
N SER A 199 8.63 43.92 73.68
CA SER A 199 7.79 44.94 74.33
C SER A 199 6.85 44.38 75.40
N VAL A 200 6.29 43.18 75.19
CA VAL A 200 5.46 42.48 76.19
C VAL A 200 6.30 42.09 77.39
N VAL A 201 7.48 41.51 77.19
CA VAL A 201 8.40 41.15 78.30
C VAL A 201 8.84 42.39 79.07
N ALA A 202 9.12 43.50 78.39
CA ALA A 202 9.46 44.76 79.04
C ALA A 202 8.29 45.32 79.87
N ALA A 203 7.07 45.31 79.31
CA ALA A 203 5.87 45.73 80.02
C ALA A 203 5.55 44.83 81.21
N GLU A 204 5.71 43.50 81.08
CA GLU A 204 5.52 42.53 82.16
C GLU A 204 6.56 42.73 83.28
N ALA A 205 7.82 42.96 82.94
CA ALA A 205 8.87 43.25 83.92
C ALA A 205 8.62 44.56 84.68
N ASP A 206 8.15 45.60 83.99
CA ASP A 206 7.79 46.89 84.60
C ASP A 206 6.54 46.76 85.49
N ALA A 207 5.50 46.05 85.03
CA ALA A 207 4.29 45.79 85.81
C ALA A 207 4.53 44.87 87.03
N ALA A 208 5.46 43.92 86.95
CA ALA A 208 5.85 43.04 88.06
C ALA A 208 6.76 43.74 89.09
N ARG A 209 7.35 44.88 88.75
CA ARG A 209 8.26 45.65 89.62
C ARG A 209 7.62 46.04 90.97
N PRO A 210 6.43 46.68 91.03
CA PRO A 210 5.80 47.03 92.31
C PRO A 210 5.47 45.80 93.17
N LEU A 211 5.07 44.68 92.56
CA LEU A 211 4.84 43.42 93.28
C LEU A 211 6.12 42.89 93.92
N ARG A 212 7.25 42.89 93.19
CA ARG A 212 8.56 42.48 93.73
C ARG A 212 9.07 43.42 94.82
N GLU A 213 8.89 44.74 94.65
CA GLU A 213 9.26 45.73 95.65
C GLU A 213 8.41 45.56 96.94
N ALA A 214 7.11 45.24 96.83
CA ALA A 214 6.24 44.93 97.96
C ALA A 214 6.61 43.61 98.66
N GLU A 215 6.99 42.57 97.90
CA GLU A 215 7.41 41.26 98.43
C GLU A 215 8.73 41.38 99.22
N ALA A 216 9.69 42.16 98.71
CA ALA A 216 10.96 42.43 99.38
C ALA A 216 10.80 43.22 100.70
N ALA A 217 9.72 43.99 100.85
CA ALA A 217 9.40 44.73 102.07
C ALA A 217 8.82 43.85 103.21
N GLY A 218 8.51 42.58 102.96
CA GLY A 218 8.17 41.58 104.00
C GLY A 218 6.82 41.78 104.71
N ALA A 219 5.93 42.63 104.21
CA ALA A 219 4.62 42.90 104.83
C ALA A 219 3.48 42.25 104.01
N PRO A 220 2.80 41.20 104.52
CA PRO A 220 1.71 40.53 103.80
C PRO A 220 0.50 41.44 103.52
N GLN A 221 0.38 42.58 104.20
CA GLN A 221 -0.66 43.59 103.93
C GLN A 221 -0.41 44.42 102.66
N GLY A 222 0.85 44.64 102.26
CA GLY A 222 1.15 45.46 101.08
C GLY A 222 0.78 44.81 99.75
N VAL A 223 0.75 43.47 99.70
CA VAL A 223 0.40 42.69 98.51
C VAL A 223 -1.08 42.88 98.14
N LEU A 224 -1.98 43.01 99.13
CA LEU A 224 -3.41 43.25 98.91
C LEU A 224 -3.69 44.66 98.36
N GLU A 225 -2.99 45.67 98.85
CA GLU A 225 -3.15 47.06 98.37
C GLU A 225 -2.65 47.24 96.94
N ALA A 226 -1.49 46.64 96.61
CA ALA A 226 -0.95 46.66 95.25
C ALA A 226 -1.88 45.95 94.24
N ALA A 227 -2.51 44.84 94.63
CA ALA A 227 -3.48 44.14 93.78
C ALA A 227 -4.72 45.00 93.49
N THR A 228 -5.26 45.72 94.49
CA THR A 228 -6.40 46.62 94.30
C THR A 228 -6.06 47.88 93.49
N ALA A 229 -4.81 48.35 93.53
CA ALA A 229 -4.37 49.49 92.71
C ALA A 229 -4.20 49.12 91.23
N ALA A 230 -3.76 47.90 90.94
CA ALA A 230 -3.62 47.40 89.57
C ALA A 230 -4.98 47.23 88.88
N GLU A 231 -6.02 46.76 89.58
CA GLU A 231 -7.39 46.66 89.03
C GLU A 231 -7.98 48.03 88.65
N GLY A 232 -7.64 49.10 89.37
CA GLY A 232 -8.14 50.46 89.09
C GLY A 232 -7.47 51.19 87.93
N GLN A 233 -6.37 50.66 87.37
CA GLN A 233 -5.65 51.27 86.23
C GLN A 233 -5.98 50.62 84.87
N CYS A 234 -6.79 49.55 84.86
CA CYS A 234 -7.21 48.87 83.63
C CYS A 234 -8.66 49.18 83.18
N GLU A 235 -9.38 50.05 83.88
CA GLU A 235 -10.60 50.72 83.36
C GLU A 235 -10.24 51.95 82.51
#